data_AF-A0A9W6U2X9-F1
#
_entry.id   AF-A0A9W6U2X9-F1
#
_cell.length_a   1.000
_cell.length_b   1.000
_cell.length_c   1.000
_cell.angle_alpha   90.00
_cell.angle_beta   90.00
_cell.angle_gamma   90.00
#
_symmetry.space_group_name_H-M   'P 1'
#
loop_
_entity.id
_entity.type
_entity.pdbx_description
1 polymer ?
#
loop_
_entity_poly.entity_id
_entity_poly.type
_entity_poly.pdbx_seq_one_letter_code
_entity_poly.pdbx_strand_id
1 'polypeptide(L)'
;MHGATGHSSRPSGPRAKDTQLDLQNGTVYQVWASTERQQPAVRLSRRPPPPPLKSRRRAPSPCPRRPSPSSRAPVVKEHGTEITSTMYGMMFSEFPEVQNLFNMSHHRVAGATKGGAPPGVSRQATTLANAVIAFAANCGRLGNLGDAVPRMVHKHVSLDIRPRHYPIVGGCLLRAIKAVLKDAATDEIMDAWKEGYWFLADLLIQAEDKTRDEFEHMPGGWSGFRELRVARKVKESEEVTSFYLESADEDKPLMTFHPGQFLSLKFDNLQEGRSVVRNYSVSSSPGQTFYRISVKKESGDVSKDVPVGVVSSHLHDDVEVGSILQVGVPCGHFYLDTEKPSTKPIVFLSGGVGFTPLLSMLELLVASEGKKQPVVFVQFARSPEVRAFGEHVESIAKENDFVSEHTVYGMFDIHQLENWLPSKDCEFYFCGPAGFMTAVFKSLSKEWKVPAAQLHYEYFGPTQNIDA
;
A
#
# COMPACT_ATOMS: atom_id res chain seq x y z
N MET A 1 -23.33 -57.40 38.10
CA MET A 1 -24.58 -58.14 37.83
C MET A 1 -25.74 -57.16 37.95
N HIS A 2 -26.60 -57.16 36.92
CA HIS A 2 -27.92 -56.52 36.82
C HIS A 2 -27.98 -54.99 36.94
N GLY A 3 -28.63 -54.24 36.06
CA GLY A 3 -29.50 -54.59 34.94
C GLY A 3 -30.27 -53.32 34.59
N ALA A 4 -30.05 -52.81 33.38
CA ALA A 4 -30.66 -51.60 32.85
C ALA A 4 -32.12 -51.84 32.44
N THR A 5 -32.99 -50.87 32.69
CA THR A 5 -34.31 -50.75 32.06
C THR A 5 -34.31 -49.53 31.13
N GLY A 6 -34.54 -49.81 29.85
CA GLY A 6 -34.57 -48.82 28.78
C GLY A 6 -35.85 -47.97 28.79
N HIS A 7 -35.70 -46.71 28.38
CA HIS A 7 -36.80 -45.87 27.92
C HIS A 7 -36.53 -45.47 26.47
N SER A 8 -37.51 -45.75 25.62
CA SER A 8 -37.52 -45.39 24.21
C SER A 8 -37.56 -43.87 24.04
N SER A 9 -36.72 -43.33 23.17
CA SER A 9 -36.95 -42.02 22.57
C SER A 9 -36.54 -42.04 21.10
N ARG A 10 -37.42 -41.47 20.27
CA ARG A 10 -37.40 -41.42 18.80
C ARG A 10 -36.11 -40.77 18.26
N PRO A 11 -35.63 -41.14 17.06
CA PRO A 11 -34.54 -40.42 16.42
C PRO A 11 -35.06 -39.06 15.93
N SER A 12 -34.54 -37.99 16.53
CA SER A 12 -34.66 -36.64 15.99
C SER A 12 -33.61 -36.48 14.88
N GLY A 13 -34.07 -36.21 13.66
CA GLY A 13 -33.19 -35.90 12.53
C GLY A 13 -32.32 -34.66 12.80
N PRO A 14 -31.19 -34.51 12.11
CA PRO A 14 -30.28 -33.41 12.35
C PRO A 14 -30.98 -32.09 12.01
N ARG A 15 -31.21 -31.25 13.04
CA ARG A 15 -31.49 -29.83 12.85
C ARG A 15 -30.32 -29.21 12.11
N ALA A 16 -30.62 -28.58 10.96
CA ALA A 16 -29.70 -27.68 10.29
C ALA A 16 -29.18 -26.66 11.32
N LYS A 17 -27.88 -26.68 11.59
CA LYS A 17 -27.22 -25.61 12.31
C LYS A 17 -27.17 -24.42 11.36
N ASP A 18 -27.97 -23.39 11.65
CA ASP A 18 -27.78 -22.06 11.11
C ASP A 18 -26.33 -21.67 11.36
N THR A 19 -25.54 -21.69 10.29
CA THR A 19 -24.13 -21.29 10.32
C THR A 19 -24.14 -19.78 10.23
N GLN A 20 -24.20 -19.13 11.39
CA GLN A 20 -23.96 -17.71 11.52
C GLN A 20 -22.49 -17.46 11.15
N LEU A 21 -22.25 -17.10 9.89
CA LEU A 21 -20.93 -16.76 9.38
C LEU A 21 -20.43 -15.51 10.13
N ASP A 22 -19.40 -15.75 10.94
CA ASP A 22 -18.71 -14.77 11.77
C ASP A 22 -18.18 -13.60 10.92
N LEU A 23 -18.56 -12.38 11.30
CA LEU A 23 -18.40 -11.14 10.54
C LEU A 23 -16.99 -10.51 10.67
N GLN A 24 -15.97 -11.29 11.05
CA GLN A 24 -14.63 -10.77 11.38
C GLN A 24 -13.51 -11.04 10.35
N ASN A 25 -13.77 -11.74 9.24
CA ASN A 25 -12.70 -12.17 8.31
C ASN A 25 -12.63 -11.39 6.98
N GLY A 26 -12.12 -10.15 7.04
CA GLY A 26 -10.86 -9.72 6.41
C GLY A 26 -10.56 -9.83 4.90
N THR A 27 -11.42 -10.36 4.03
CA THR A 27 -10.96 -10.70 2.64
C THR A 27 -11.16 -9.59 1.61
N VAL A 28 -11.92 -8.56 1.98
CA VAL A 28 -12.38 -7.49 1.06
C VAL A 28 -11.44 -6.30 1.10
N TYR A 29 -10.87 -6.12 2.29
CA TYR A 29 -10.02 -5.01 2.65
C TYR A 29 -8.67 -5.11 1.94
N GLN A 30 -8.03 -6.27 1.94
CA GLN A 30 -6.61 -6.41 1.63
C GLN A 30 -6.16 -6.10 0.20
N VAL A 31 -7.09 -5.90 -0.75
CA VAL A 31 -6.73 -5.99 -2.17
C VAL A 31 -6.93 -4.70 -2.94
N TRP A 32 -7.91 -3.90 -2.52
CA TRP A 32 -8.03 -2.52 -3.00
C TRP A 32 -7.42 -1.53 -2.02
N ALA A 33 -7.20 -1.91 -0.75
CA ALA A 33 -6.33 -1.14 0.12
C ALA A 33 -5.58 -1.98 1.13
N SER A 34 -4.28 -1.81 1.13
CA SER A 34 -3.40 -2.36 2.13
C SER A 34 -3.68 -1.74 3.51
N THR A 35 -4.43 -2.48 4.37
CA THR A 35 -4.41 -2.61 5.86
C THR A 35 -5.49 -1.92 6.74
N GLU A 36 -6.35 -2.68 7.43
CA GLU A 36 -7.32 -2.14 8.41
C GLU A 36 -6.66 -1.60 9.70
N ARG A 37 -7.27 -0.57 10.30
CA ARG A 37 -7.27 -0.27 11.75
C ARG A 37 -8.71 -0.38 12.26
N GLN A 38 -8.92 -0.97 13.45
CA GLN A 38 -10.12 -0.77 14.27
C GLN A 38 -9.75 0.10 15.49
N GLN A 39 -10.57 1.12 15.79
CA GLN A 39 -10.54 1.84 17.07
C GLN A 39 -11.98 2.03 17.61
N PRO A 40 -12.16 2.11 18.94
CA PRO A 40 -13.47 2.08 19.58
C PRO A 40 -14.19 3.44 19.61
N ALA A 41 -15.51 3.39 19.65
CA ALA A 41 -16.41 4.54 19.65
C ALA A 41 -16.16 5.51 20.83
N VAL A 42 -15.89 6.78 20.52
CA VAL A 42 -15.85 7.88 21.49
C VAL A 42 -17.25 8.49 21.63
N ARG A 43 -17.77 8.53 22.87
CA ARG A 43 -18.95 9.32 23.24
C ARG A 43 -18.63 10.81 23.16
N LEU A 44 -19.24 11.52 22.22
CA LEU A 44 -19.23 12.99 22.19
C LEU A 44 -20.27 13.55 23.18
N SER A 45 -19.83 14.52 23.98
CA SER A 45 -20.66 15.28 24.91
C SER A 45 -21.60 16.22 24.14
N ARG A 46 -22.83 16.35 24.67
CA ARG A 46 -23.96 17.03 24.03
C ARG A 46 -23.81 18.55 24.15
N ARG A 47 -23.82 19.27 23.02
CA ARG A 47 -24.35 20.64 22.92
C ARG A 47 -25.61 20.62 22.04
N PRO A 48 -26.64 21.43 22.35
CA PRO A 48 -27.91 21.38 21.61
C PRO A 48 -27.78 22.09 20.25
N PRO A 49 -28.50 21.63 19.21
CA PRO A 49 -28.46 22.24 17.88
C PRO A 49 -29.39 23.47 17.77
N PRO A 50 -29.12 24.40 16.83
CA PRO A 50 -30.02 25.51 16.51
C PRO A 50 -31.26 25.03 15.72
N PRO A 51 -32.36 25.82 15.66
CA PRO A 51 -33.62 25.38 15.04
C PRO A 51 -33.52 25.32 13.51
N PRO A 52 -34.28 24.45 12.83
CA PRO A 52 -34.10 24.20 11.40
C PRO A 52 -34.82 25.22 10.51
N LEU A 53 -34.07 25.78 9.55
CA LEU A 53 -34.62 26.46 8.37
C LEU A 53 -35.26 25.42 7.43
N LYS A 54 -36.55 25.59 7.14
CA LYS A 54 -37.29 24.78 6.16
C LYS A 54 -36.83 25.12 4.74
N SER A 55 -36.03 24.26 4.13
CA SER A 55 -35.93 24.20 2.67
C SER A 55 -36.20 22.77 2.20
N ARG A 56 -37.24 22.60 1.38
CA ARG A 56 -37.58 21.32 0.74
C ARG A 56 -36.55 21.04 -0.36
N ARG A 57 -35.58 20.17 -0.09
CA ARG A 57 -34.86 19.42 -1.13
C ARG A 57 -35.16 17.93 -0.94
N ARG A 58 -35.64 17.28 -2.00
CA ARG A 58 -35.93 15.84 -2.03
C ARG A 58 -34.66 15.05 -1.69
N ALA A 59 -34.77 14.09 -0.78
CA ALA A 59 -33.75 13.08 -0.53
C ALA A 59 -33.55 12.21 -1.80
N PRO A 60 -32.33 11.69 -2.05
CA PRO A 60 -32.12 10.70 -3.10
C PRO A 60 -32.86 9.40 -2.73
N SER A 61 -33.56 8.83 -3.70
CA SER A 61 -34.34 7.59 -3.56
C SER A 61 -33.46 6.41 -3.12
N PRO A 62 -33.97 5.48 -2.29
CA PRO A 62 -33.25 4.24 -1.97
C PRO A 62 -33.19 3.32 -3.19
N CYS A 63 -32.06 2.62 -3.32
CA CYS A 63 -31.76 1.64 -4.36
C CYS A 63 -32.92 0.64 -4.57
N PRO A 64 -33.34 0.32 -5.82
CA PRO A 64 -34.45 -0.60 -6.06
C PRO A 64 -34.10 -2.04 -5.68
N ARG A 65 -35.09 -2.78 -5.17
CA ARG A 65 -35.03 -4.20 -4.78
C ARG A 65 -34.81 -5.13 -6.00
N ARG A 66 -33.61 -5.16 -6.57
CA ARG A 66 -33.14 -6.21 -7.49
C ARG A 66 -32.14 -7.14 -6.77
N PRO A 67 -31.98 -8.41 -7.19
CA PRO A 67 -30.99 -9.30 -6.59
C PRO A 67 -29.60 -8.66 -6.67
N SER A 68 -28.96 -8.45 -5.53
CA SER A 68 -27.64 -7.83 -5.46
C SER A 68 -26.57 -8.76 -6.06
N PRO A 69 -25.49 -8.22 -6.67
CA PRO A 69 -24.34 -9.03 -7.11
C PRO A 69 -23.76 -9.93 -6.02
N SER A 70 -24.00 -9.59 -4.74
CA SER A 70 -23.58 -10.37 -3.58
C SER A 70 -24.12 -11.80 -3.55
N SER A 71 -25.26 -12.12 -4.17
CA SER A 71 -25.80 -13.49 -4.22
C SER A 71 -25.05 -14.41 -5.19
N ARG A 72 -24.19 -13.84 -6.04
CA ARG A 72 -23.49 -14.55 -7.13
C ARG A 72 -21.97 -14.34 -7.14
N ALA A 73 -21.42 -13.71 -6.09
CA ALA A 73 -19.99 -13.64 -5.79
C ALA A 73 -19.22 -14.98 -5.87
N PRO A 74 -19.82 -16.16 -5.58
CA PRO A 74 -19.12 -17.44 -5.70
C PRO A 74 -18.65 -17.79 -7.13
N VAL A 75 -19.41 -17.44 -8.17
CA VAL A 75 -19.05 -17.75 -9.57
C VAL A 75 -17.84 -16.92 -10.02
N VAL A 76 -17.79 -15.65 -9.62
CA VAL A 76 -16.65 -14.77 -9.94
C VAL A 76 -15.40 -15.18 -9.14
N LYS A 77 -15.58 -15.74 -7.93
CA LYS A 77 -14.48 -16.26 -7.11
C LYS A 77 -13.74 -17.41 -7.80
N GLU A 78 -14.46 -18.28 -8.51
CA GLU A 78 -13.86 -19.39 -9.24
C GLU A 78 -13.07 -18.92 -10.48
N HIS A 79 -13.54 -17.88 -11.16
CA HIS A 79 -12.97 -17.40 -12.43
C HIS A 79 -12.12 -16.12 -12.33
N GLY A 80 -11.89 -15.57 -11.14
CA GLY A 80 -11.27 -14.24 -10.98
C GLY A 80 -9.91 -14.07 -11.68
N THR A 81 -9.07 -15.09 -11.63
CA THR A 81 -7.75 -15.10 -12.28
C THR A 81 -7.85 -15.11 -13.81
N GLU A 82 -8.79 -15.87 -14.36
CA GLU A 82 -9.04 -15.95 -15.80
C GLU A 82 -9.62 -14.63 -16.33
N ILE A 83 -10.58 -14.06 -15.60
CA ILE A 83 -11.19 -12.75 -15.90
C ILE A 83 -10.11 -11.66 -15.94
N THR A 84 -9.26 -11.59 -14.93
CA THR A 84 -8.23 -10.54 -14.87
C THR A 84 -7.13 -10.72 -15.92
N SER A 85 -6.72 -11.95 -16.19
CA SER A 85 -5.76 -12.23 -17.28
C SER A 85 -6.34 -11.82 -18.64
N THR A 86 -7.61 -12.15 -18.89
CA THR A 86 -8.34 -11.76 -20.10
C THR A 86 -8.47 -10.24 -20.22
N MET A 87 -8.83 -9.57 -19.12
CA MET A 87 -8.93 -8.11 -19.05
C MET A 87 -7.60 -7.43 -19.43
N TYR A 88 -6.48 -7.86 -18.83
CA TYR A 88 -5.17 -7.28 -19.15
C TYR A 88 -4.76 -7.53 -20.60
N GLY A 89 -5.04 -8.72 -21.14
CA GLY A 89 -4.80 -9.03 -22.56
C GLY A 89 -5.55 -8.08 -23.50
N MET A 90 -6.85 -7.86 -23.26
CA MET A 90 -7.66 -6.90 -24.02
C MET A 90 -7.12 -5.48 -23.85
N MET A 91 -6.90 -5.05 -22.61
CA MET A 91 -6.52 -3.66 -22.29
C MET A 91 -5.17 -3.28 -22.91
N PHE A 92 -4.14 -4.13 -22.77
CA PHE A 92 -2.81 -3.81 -23.26
C PHE A 92 -2.66 -3.96 -24.77
N SER A 93 -3.53 -4.74 -25.42
CA SER A 93 -3.56 -4.86 -26.88
C SER A 93 -4.32 -3.72 -27.53
N GLU A 94 -5.46 -3.31 -26.96
CA GLU A 94 -6.34 -2.29 -27.55
C GLU A 94 -5.97 -0.86 -27.13
N PHE A 95 -5.37 -0.70 -25.94
CA PHE A 95 -4.94 0.58 -25.37
C PHE A 95 -3.47 0.52 -24.92
N PRO A 96 -2.51 0.40 -25.85
CA PRO A 96 -1.09 0.24 -25.51
C PRO A 96 -0.55 1.38 -24.62
N GLU A 97 -1.09 2.60 -24.74
CA GLU A 97 -0.73 3.75 -23.92
C GLU A 97 -1.00 3.55 -22.43
N VAL A 98 -1.95 2.69 -22.08
CA VAL A 98 -2.27 2.38 -20.68
C VAL A 98 -1.15 1.59 -20.02
N GLN A 99 -0.31 0.87 -20.77
CA GLN A 99 0.85 0.16 -20.21
C GLN A 99 1.80 1.10 -19.45
N ASN A 100 1.85 2.39 -19.81
CA ASN A 100 2.65 3.41 -19.13
C ASN A 100 2.20 3.67 -17.68
N LEU A 101 0.97 3.32 -17.33
CA LEU A 101 0.39 3.46 -15.99
C LEU A 101 0.65 2.23 -15.11
N PHE A 102 1.14 1.13 -15.70
CA PHE A 102 1.37 -0.13 -15.00
C PHE A 102 2.87 -0.40 -14.82
N ASN A 103 3.22 -1.05 -13.71
CA ASN A 103 4.55 -1.64 -13.60
C ASN A 103 4.57 -3.00 -14.32
N MET A 104 5.08 -3.01 -15.55
CA MET A 104 5.15 -4.22 -16.37
C MET A 104 5.99 -5.34 -15.76
N SER A 105 6.89 -5.07 -14.79
CA SER A 105 7.59 -6.14 -14.09
C SER A 105 6.67 -6.99 -13.20
N HIS A 106 5.55 -6.43 -12.73
CA HIS A 106 4.55 -7.16 -11.93
C HIS A 106 3.65 -8.08 -12.78
N HIS A 107 3.63 -7.85 -14.10
CA HIS A 107 2.88 -8.65 -15.08
C HIS A 107 3.67 -9.83 -15.63
N ARG A 108 4.95 -9.96 -15.26
CA ARG A 108 5.74 -11.14 -15.65
C ARG A 108 5.18 -12.38 -14.97
N VAL A 109 5.07 -13.45 -15.75
CA VAL A 109 4.73 -14.79 -15.28
C VAL A 109 6.04 -15.42 -14.81
N ALA A 110 6.28 -15.44 -13.51
CA ALA A 110 7.41 -16.19 -12.96
C ALA A 110 7.05 -17.68 -12.86
N GLY A 111 7.97 -18.56 -13.24
CA GLY A 111 7.93 -19.97 -12.82
C GLY A 111 7.86 -20.01 -11.28
N ALA A 112 6.88 -20.74 -10.75
CA ALA A 112 6.43 -20.76 -9.37
C ALA A 112 7.40 -20.16 -8.33
N THR A 113 7.01 -19.04 -7.72
CA THR A 113 7.71 -18.50 -6.54
C THR A 113 6.78 -18.51 -5.35
N LYS A 114 7.25 -19.07 -4.22
CA LYS A 114 6.64 -18.93 -2.88
C LYS A 114 6.09 -17.51 -2.72
N GLY A 115 4.76 -17.38 -2.58
CA GLY A 115 4.06 -16.09 -2.65
C GLY A 115 2.64 -16.11 -3.24
N GLY A 116 2.03 -17.28 -3.44
CA GLY A 116 0.57 -17.39 -3.63
C GLY A 116 0.01 -17.19 -5.04
N ALA A 117 0.81 -16.84 -6.04
CA ALA A 117 0.34 -16.79 -7.44
C ALA A 117 0.38 -18.20 -8.08
N PRO A 118 -0.70 -18.66 -8.76
CA PRO A 118 -0.68 -19.89 -9.52
C PRO A 118 0.40 -19.89 -10.61
N PRO A 119 1.02 -21.04 -10.92
CA PRO A 119 1.94 -21.15 -12.06
C PRO A 119 1.26 -20.66 -13.35
N GLY A 120 1.97 -19.87 -14.16
CA GLY A 120 1.40 -19.34 -15.41
C GLY A 120 0.65 -18.00 -15.27
N VAL A 121 0.48 -17.48 -14.05
CA VAL A 121 -0.31 -16.27 -13.77
C VAL A 121 0.57 -15.19 -13.16
N SER A 122 0.43 -13.95 -13.63
CA SER A 122 1.15 -12.81 -13.06
C SER A 122 0.62 -12.45 -11.66
N ARG A 123 1.51 -12.01 -10.76
CA ARG A 123 1.11 -11.61 -9.39
C ARG A 123 0.07 -10.48 -9.41
N GLN A 124 0.22 -9.52 -10.33
CA GLN A 124 -0.72 -8.41 -10.48
C GLN A 124 -2.12 -8.90 -10.87
N ALA A 125 -2.24 -9.95 -11.70
CA ALA A 125 -3.53 -10.55 -12.04
C ALA A 125 -4.18 -11.20 -10.81
N THR A 126 -3.42 -11.94 -10.01
CA THR A 126 -3.93 -12.53 -8.76
C THR A 126 -4.39 -11.46 -7.76
N THR A 127 -3.61 -10.38 -7.59
CA THR A 127 -4.02 -9.25 -6.76
C THR A 127 -5.31 -8.65 -7.30
N LEU A 128 -5.39 -8.25 -8.57
CA LEU A 128 -6.64 -7.68 -9.11
C LEU A 128 -7.83 -8.66 -9.01
N ALA A 129 -7.61 -9.97 -9.18
CA ALA A 129 -8.66 -10.98 -9.08
C ALA A 129 -9.28 -11.00 -7.69
N ASN A 130 -8.46 -11.04 -6.65
CA ASN A 130 -8.92 -11.00 -5.27
C ASN A 130 -9.69 -9.69 -4.99
N ALA A 131 -9.30 -8.61 -5.65
CA ALA A 131 -9.89 -7.29 -5.56
C ALA A 131 -11.30 -7.27 -6.19
N VAL A 132 -11.43 -7.84 -7.38
CA VAL A 132 -12.71 -7.99 -8.08
C VAL A 132 -13.66 -8.90 -7.30
N ILE A 133 -13.15 -9.99 -6.71
CA ILE A 133 -13.91 -10.91 -5.85
C ILE A 133 -14.39 -10.20 -4.58
N ALA A 134 -13.49 -9.47 -3.93
CA ALA A 134 -13.78 -8.63 -2.77
C ALA A 134 -14.91 -7.64 -3.06
N PHE A 135 -14.79 -6.92 -4.18
CA PHE A 135 -15.81 -5.98 -4.64
C PHE A 135 -17.15 -6.68 -4.88
N ALA A 136 -17.16 -7.80 -5.62
CA ALA A 136 -18.37 -8.58 -5.90
C ALA A 136 -19.10 -9.01 -4.63
N ALA A 137 -18.35 -9.41 -3.60
CA ALA A 137 -18.91 -9.82 -2.32
C ALA A 137 -19.51 -8.65 -1.51
N ASN A 138 -19.15 -7.39 -1.81
CA ASN A 138 -19.43 -6.22 -0.96
C ASN A 138 -20.02 -5.02 -1.69
N CYS A 139 -20.40 -5.17 -2.96
CA CYS A 139 -21.00 -4.13 -3.78
C CYS A 139 -22.24 -3.47 -3.13
N GLY A 140 -22.97 -4.18 -2.25
CA GLY A 140 -24.10 -3.64 -1.47
C GLY A 140 -23.72 -3.01 -0.12
N ARG A 141 -22.44 -2.97 0.24
CA ARG A 141 -21.90 -2.52 1.54
C ARG A 141 -20.69 -1.60 1.37
N LEU A 142 -20.56 -0.93 0.23
CA LEU A 142 -19.43 -0.06 -0.09
C LEU A 142 -19.29 1.16 0.84
N GLY A 143 -20.31 1.47 1.65
CA GLY A 143 -20.20 2.43 2.76
C GLY A 143 -19.19 2.01 3.85
N ASN A 144 -18.75 0.76 3.87
CA ASN A 144 -17.77 0.23 4.84
C ASN A 144 -16.32 0.22 4.30
N LEU A 145 -16.03 0.90 3.18
CA LEU A 145 -14.68 0.90 2.62
C LEU A 145 -13.63 1.57 3.54
N GLY A 146 -14.04 2.32 4.57
CA GLY A 146 -13.14 2.84 5.61
C GLY A 146 -11.91 3.55 5.05
N ASP A 147 -10.74 3.27 5.64
CA ASP A 147 -9.44 3.85 5.23
C ASP A 147 -8.89 3.27 3.91
N ALA A 148 -9.66 2.41 3.24
CA ALA A 148 -9.22 1.83 1.98
C ALA A 148 -9.17 2.85 0.84
N VAL A 149 -10.25 3.63 0.74
CA VAL A 149 -10.43 4.64 -0.32
C VAL A 149 -9.32 5.69 -0.28
N PRO A 150 -9.00 6.34 0.86
CA PRO A 150 -7.89 7.30 0.92
C PRO A 150 -6.57 6.74 0.36
N ARG A 151 -6.21 5.49 0.69
CA ARG A 151 -5.00 4.84 0.16
C ARG A 151 -5.02 4.66 -1.35
N MET A 152 -6.12 4.18 -1.91
CA MET A 152 -6.30 4.07 -3.37
C MET A 152 -6.13 5.43 -4.02
N VAL A 153 -6.81 6.43 -3.47
CA VAL A 153 -6.82 7.80 -3.98
C VAL A 153 -5.40 8.35 -4.05
N HIS A 154 -4.62 8.28 -2.97
CA HIS A 154 -3.22 8.74 -3.00
C HIS A 154 -2.36 7.97 -4.00
N LYS A 155 -2.57 6.66 -4.14
CA LYS A 155 -1.82 5.87 -5.13
C LYS A 155 -2.18 6.29 -6.55
N HIS A 156 -3.46 6.48 -6.85
CA HIS A 156 -3.95 6.94 -8.15
C HIS A 156 -3.45 8.35 -8.48
N VAL A 157 -3.50 9.27 -7.51
CA VAL A 157 -2.95 10.62 -7.65
C VAL A 157 -1.44 10.57 -7.92
N SER A 158 -0.68 9.74 -7.21
CA SER A 158 0.78 9.58 -7.44
C SER A 158 1.14 9.03 -8.82
N LEU A 159 0.23 8.30 -9.46
CA LEU A 159 0.40 7.74 -10.81
C LEU A 159 -0.23 8.60 -11.90
N ASP A 160 -0.79 9.76 -11.54
CA ASP A 160 -1.54 10.63 -12.43
C ASP A 160 -2.70 9.90 -13.15
N ILE A 161 -3.42 9.02 -12.45
CA ILE A 161 -4.66 8.44 -12.96
C ILE A 161 -5.68 9.57 -13.15
N ARG A 162 -6.49 9.52 -14.22
CA ARG A 162 -7.45 10.57 -14.60
C ARG A 162 -8.81 9.94 -14.91
N PRO A 163 -9.92 10.72 -14.87
CA PRO A 163 -11.26 10.22 -15.21
C PRO A 163 -11.33 9.48 -16.55
N ARG A 164 -10.55 9.93 -17.55
CA ARG A 164 -10.46 9.28 -18.88
C ARG A 164 -9.92 7.85 -18.86
N HIS A 165 -9.22 7.41 -17.80
CA HIS A 165 -8.70 6.03 -17.70
C HIS A 165 -9.77 5.04 -17.23
N TYR A 166 -10.77 5.50 -16.48
CA TYR A 166 -11.83 4.63 -15.94
C TYR A 166 -12.70 3.95 -17.01
N PRO A 167 -13.15 4.61 -18.09
CA PRO A 167 -13.86 3.92 -19.17
C PRO A 167 -13.08 2.75 -19.78
N ILE A 168 -11.75 2.87 -19.89
CA ILE A 168 -10.89 1.83 -20.50
C ILE A 168 -10.89 0.58 -19.62
N VAL A 169 -10.59 0.75 -18.33
CA VAL A 169 -10.55 -0.34 -17.34
C VAL A 169 -11.92 -1.02 -17.23
N GLY A 170 -12.99 -0.24 -17.08
CA GLY A 170 -14.35 -0.76 -16.94
C GLY A 170 -14.82 -1.49 -18.20
N GLY A 171 -14.55 -0.95 -19.38
CA GLY A 171 -14.88 -1.58 -20.65
C GLY A 171 -14.16 -2.91 -20.87
N CYS A 172 -12.88 -2.99 -20.51
CA CYS A 172 -12.12 -4.25 -20.59
C CYS A 172 -12.59 -5.27 -19.55
N LEU A 173 -12.85 -4.84 -18.32
CA LEU A 173 -13.32 -5.72 -17.24
C LEU A 173 -14.67 -6.36 -17.57
N LEU A 174 -15.66 -5.56 -18.00
CA LEU A 174 -16.99 -6.07 -18.34
C LEU A 174 -16.94 -7.03 -19.54
N ARG A 175 -16.12 -6.74 -20.56
CA ARG A 175 -15.92 -7.65 -21.70
C ARG A 175 -15.25 -8.95 -21.27
N ALA A 176 -14.25 -8.88 -20.38
CA ALA A 176 -13.58 -10.06 -19.85
C ALA A 176 -14.52 -10.94 -19.03
N ILE A 177 -15.34 -10.35 -18.15
CA ILE A 177 -16.37 -11.08 -17.39
C ILE A 177 -17.32 -11.81 -18.36
N LYS A 178 -17.82 -11.11 -19.38
CA LYS A 178 -18.73 -11.70 -20.38
C LYS A 178 -18.07 -12.84 -21.16
N ALA A 179 -16.81 -12.67 -21.57
CA ALA A 179 -16.07 -13.68 -22.32
C ALA A 179 -15.81 -14.96 -21.51
N VAL A 180 -15.48 -14.81 -20.23
CA VAL A 180 -15.16 -15.94 -19.34
C VAL A 180 -16.41 -16.65 -18.85
N LEU A 181 -17.42 -15.91 -18.40
CA LEU A 181 -18.65 -16.51 -17.84
C LEU A 181 -19.63 -17.00 -18.91
N LYS A 182 -19.52 -16.53 -20.17
CA LYS A 182 -20.37 -16.95 -21.31
C LYS A 182 -21.85 -16.90 -20.96
N ASP A 183 -22.57 -18.03 -21.02
CA ASP A 183 -24.00 -18.13 -20.74
C ASP A 183 -24.35 -17.75 -19.28
N ALA A 184 -23.39 -17.83 -18.36
CA ALA A 184 -23.58 -17.38 -16.98
C ALA A 184 -23.50 -15.85 -16.83
N ALA A 185 -23.03 -15.11 -17.84
CA ALA A 185 -23.07 -13.64 -17.87
C ALA A 185 -24.41 -13.12 -18.41
N THR A 186 -25.50 -13.37 -17.66
CA THR A 186 -26.82 -12.84 -18.02
C THR A 186 -26.83 -11.30 -18.01
N ASP A 187 -27.76 -10.69 -18.74
CA ASP A 187 -27.90 -9.22 -18.79
C ASP A 187 -28.04 -8.62 -17.39
N GLU A 188 -28.80 -9.27 -16.51
CA GLU A 188 -28.96 -8.86 -15.11
C GLU A 188 -27.62 -8.84 -14.36
N ILE A 189 -26.76 -9.83 -14.57
CA ILE A 189 -25.43 -9.91 -13.94
C ILE A 189 -24.53 -8.82 -14.50
N MET A 190 -24.52 -8.64 -15.82
CA MET A 190 -23.70 -7.63 -16.48
C MET A 190 -24.10 -6.21 -16.08
N ASP A 191 -25.40 -5.93 -15.98
CA ASP A 191 -25.92 -4.64 -15.51
C ASP A 191 -25.49 -4.36 -14.07
N ALA A 192 -25.58 -5.35 -13.18
CA ALA A 192 -25.22 -5.17 -11.78
C ALA A 192 -23.70 -4.97 -11.59
N TRP A 193 -22.86 -5.61 -12.41
CA TRP A 193 -21.42 -5.34 -12.47
C TRP A 193 -21.11 -3.94 -12.99
N LYS A 194 -21.81 -3.52 -14.04
CA LYS A 194 -21.66 -2.18 -14.62
C LYS A 194 -22.04 -1.09 -13.61
N GLU A 195 -23.16 -1.25 -12.92
CA GLU A 195 -23.60 -0.33 -11.86
C GLU A 195 -22.59 -0.27 -10.72
N GLY A 196 -22.12 -1.44 -10.24
CA GLY A 196 -21.12 -1.50 -9.19
C GLY A 196 -19.80 -0.83 -9.58
N TYR A 197 -19.31 -1.11 -10.79
CA TYR A 197 -18.09 -0.50 -11.30
C TYR A 197 -18.19 1.02 -11.31
N TRP A 198 -19.25 1.57 -11.90
CA TRP A 198 -19.42 3.02 -12.00
C TRP A 198 -19.66 3.69 -10.64
N PHE A 199 -20.35 3.03 -9.71
CA PHE A 199 -20.47 3.55 -8.35
C PHE A 199 -19.10 3.76 -7.69
N LEU A 200 -18.19 2.77 -7.78
CA LEU A 200 -16.85 2.89 -7.20
C LEU A 200 -15.99 3.87 -8.00
N ALA A 201 -16.06 3.83 -9.32
CA ALA A 201 -15.32 4.74 -10.20
C ALA A 201 -15.67 6.20 -9.92
N ASP A 202 -16.96 6.54 -9.83
CA ASP A 202 -17.41 7.92 -9.57
C ASP A 202 -16.97 8.41 -8.18
N LEU A 203 -16.96 7.52 -7.18
CA LEU A 203 -16.47 7.82 -5.83
C LEU A 203 -14.97 8.10 -5.84
N LEU A 204 -14.18 7.26 -6.50
CA LEU A 204 -12.73 7.42 -6.59
C LEU A 204 -12.36 8.66 -7.42
N ILE A 205 -13.02 8.90 -8.56
CA ILE A 205 -12.82 10.09 -9.39
C ILE A 205 -13.02 11.36 -8.55
N GLN A 206 -14.15 11.47 -7.84
CA GLN A 206 -14.43 12.64 -7.00
C GLN A 206 -13.40 12.81 -5.87
N ALA A 207 -13.01 11.72 -5.22
CA ALA A 207 -12.03 11.77 -4.14
C ALA A 207 -10.62 12.13 -4.64
N GLU A 208 -10.22 11.62 -5.80
CA GLU A 208 -8.96 11.96 -6.45
C GLU A 208 -8.91 13.40 -6.94
N ASP A 209 -9.99 13.89 -7.58
CA ASP A 209 -10.07 15.28 -8.04
C ASP A 209 -9.95 16.21 -6.85
N LYS A 210 -10.69 15.95 -5.77
CA LYS A 210 -10.56 16.68 -4.52
C LYS A 210 -9.14 16.64 -3.95
N THR A 211 -8.49 15.48 -3.94
CA THR A 211 -7.13 15.33 -3.41
C THR A 211 -6.09 16.08 -4.26
N ARG A 212 -6.23 16.06 -5.60
CA ARG A 212 -5.37 16.85 -6.49
C ARG A 212 -5.56 18.33 -6.26
N ASP A 213 -6.80 18.79 -6.13
CA ASP A 213 -7.09 20.20 -5.82
C ASP A 213 -6.49 20.61 -4.47
N GLU A 214 -6.62 19.76 -3.44
CA GLU A 214 -6.01 20.00 -2.12
C GLU A 214 -4.49 20.11 -2.23
N PHE A 215 -3.82 19.19 -2.92
CA PHE A 215 -2.37 19.25 -3.12
C PHE A 215 -1.94 20.47 -3.91
N GLU A 216 -2.63 20.84 -4.99
CA GLU A 216 -2.27 22.00 -5.81
C GLU A 216 -2.37 23.33 -5.04
N HIS A 217 -3.27 23.41 -4.06
CA HIS A 217 -3.43 24.61 -3.21
C HIS A 217 -2.56 24.60 -1.95
N MET A 218 -1.85 23.51 -1.64
CA MET A 218 -0.87 23.51 -0.55
C MET A 218 0.36 24.35 -0.92
N PRO A 219 1.02 25.00 0.05
CA PRO A 219 2.27 25.70 -0.20
C PRO A 219 3.31 24.78 -0.85
N GLY A 220 3.82 25.19 -2.01
CA GLY A 220 4.78 24.41 -2.80
C GLY A 220 4.19 23.18 -3.51
N GLY A 221 2.88 22.98 -3.43
CA GLY A 221 2.15 21.87 -4.05
C GLY A 221 1.96 22.00 -5.56
N TRP A 222 1.62 20.89 -6.20
CA TRP A 222 1.32 20.80 -7.64
C TRP A 222 0.41 19.61 -7.95
N SER A 223 -0.08 19.53 -9.19
CA SER A 223 -0.87 18.41 -9.70
C SER A 223 -0.12 17.69 -10.81
N GLY A 224 -0.16 16.36 -10.84
CA GLY A 224 0.60 15.55 -11.80
C GLY A 224 2.10 15.52 -11.50
N PHE A 225 2.94 15.66 -12.54
CA PHE A 225 4.39 15.65 -12.42
C PHE A 225 4.98 17.05 -12.61
N ARG A 226 6.00 17.37 -11.82
CA ARG A 226 6.74 18.63 -11.86
C ARG A 226 8.22 18.34 -12.01
N GLU A 227 8.91 19.23 -12.71
CA GLU A 227 10.36 19.18 -12.87
C GLU A 227 11.09 19.55 -11.59
N LEU A 228 11.86 18.60 -11.07
CA LEU A 228 12.83 18.82 -9.99
C LEU A 228 14.24 18.54 -10.51
N ARG A 229 15.21 19.31 -10.03
CA ARG A 229 16.62 19.19 -10.39
C ARG A 229 17.37 18.33 -9.37
N VAL A 230 18.23 17.43 -9.85
CA VAL A 230 19.18 16.71 -9.01
C VAL A 230 20.29 17.68 -8.59
N ALA A 231 20.19 18.22 -7.38
CA ALA A 231 21.18 19.13 -6.82
C ALA A 231 22.42 18.41 -6.29
N ARG A 232 22.26 17.15 -5.83
CA ARG A 232 23.36 16.34 -5.32
C ARG A 232 23.10 14.85 -5.51
N LYS A 233 24.17 14.08 -5.77
CA LYS A 233 24.20 12.62 -5.90
C LYS A 233 25.28 12.06 -4.97
N VAL A 234 24.96 11.12 -4.09
CA VAL A 234 25.89 10.57 -3.09
C VAL A 234 25.80 9.05 -3.06
N LYS A 235 26.94 8.36 -3.19
CA LYS A 235 27.03 6.90 -2.98
C LYS A 235 27.02 6.64 -1.47
N GLU A 236 25.96 5.99 -0.97
CA GLU A 236 25.74 5.72 0.46
C GLU A 236 26.21 4.32 0.88
N SER A 237 26.29 3.40 -0.08
CA SER A 237 26.86 2.06 0.08
C SER A 237 27.23 1.49 -1.30
N GLU A 238 27.71 0.25 -1.38
CA GLU A 238 27.99 -0.41 -2.66
C GLU A 238 26.76 -0.55 -3.56
N GLU A 239 25.55 -0.53 -3.00
CA GLU A 239 24.31 -0.72 -3.76
C GLU A 239 23.34 0.48 -3.71
N VAL A 240 23.55 1.46 -2.83
CA VAL A 240 22.61 2.55 -2.59
C VAL A 240 23.23 3.90 -2.92
N THR A 241 22.51 4.70 -3.70
CA THR A 241 22.86 6.09 -4.05
C THR A 241 21.72 7.01 -3.69
N SER A 242 22.00 8.10 -2.98
CA SER A 242 21.04 9.16 -2.70
C SER A 242 21.04 10.25 -3.76
N PHE A 243 19.85 10.76 -4.06
CA PHE A 243 19.60 11.90 -4.95
C PHE A 243 18.86 12.97 -4.15
N TYR A 244 19.40 14.18 -4.15
CA TYR A 244 18.82 15.35 -3.51
C TYR A 244 18.13 16.17 -4.59
N LEU A 245 16.82 16.29 -4.49
CA LEU A 245 15.94 16.87 -5.48
C LEU A 245 15.47 18.24 -4.99
N GLU A 246 15.81 19.28 -5.72
CA GLU A 246 15.37 20.65 -5.47
C GLU A 246 14.40 21.10 -6.57
N SER A 247 13.68 22.19 -6.33
CA SER A 247 12.89 22.79 -7.40
C SER A 247 13.78 23.17 -8.59
N ALA A 248 13.34 22.85 -9.81
CA ALA A 248 13.96 23.39 -11.02
C ALA A 248 13.63 24.89 -11.24
N ASP A 249 12.60 25.39 -10.54
CA ASP A 249 12.11 26.77 -10.57
C ASP A 249 12.24 27.38 -9.16
N GLU A 250 13.21 28.27 -8.97
CA GLU A 250 13.58 28.80 -7.64
C GLU A 250 12.44 29.57 -6.95
N ASP A 251 11.49 30.12 -7.72
CA ASP A 251 10.34 30.85 -7.17
C ASP A 251 9.23 29.92 -6.65
N LYS A 252 9.34 28.61 -6.91
CA LYS A 252 8.36 27.62 -6.49
C LYS A 252 8.96 26.69 -5.43
N PRO A 253 8.60 26.84 -4.15
CA PRO A 253 9.09 25.94 -3.11
C PRO A 253 8.59 24.51 -3.30
N LEU A 254 9.18 23.58 -2.54
CA LEU A 254 8.72 22.19 -2.45
C LEU A 254 7.56 22.07 -1.45
N MET A 255 6.63 21.16 -1.73
CA MET A 255 5.55 20.82 -0.81
C MET A 255 6.11 20.08 0.41
N THR A 256 5.58 20.33 1.60
CA THR A 256 5.93 19.49 2.77
C THR A 256 5.33 18.09 2.64
N PHE A 257 5.69 17.18 3.55
CA PHE A 257 5.24 15.79 3.57
C PHE A 257 5.26 15.22 4.99
N HIS A 258 4.61 14.08 5.19
CA HIS A 258 4.74 13.31 6.42
C HIS A 258 5.90 12.30 6.30
N PRO A 259 6.75 12.15 7.34
CA PRO A 259 7.94 11.30 7.25
C PRO A 259 7.55 9.84 7.07
N GLY A 260 7.99 9.24 5.97
CA GLY A 260 7.60 7.90 5.53
C GLY A 260 6.88 7.87 4.18
N GLN A 261 6.33 9.01 3.73
CA GLN A 261 5.77 9.17 2.40
C GLN A 261 6.82 9.00 1.29
N PHE A 262 6.35 8.79 0.06
CA PHE A 262 7.16 8.58 -1.13
C PHE A 262 6.88 9.61 -2.21
N LEU A 263 7.83 9.76 -3.12
CA LEU A 263 7.69 10.46 -4.39
C LEU A 263 7.54 9.45 -5.53
N SER A 264 6.77 9.81 -6.55
CA SER A 264 6.69 9.06 -7.80
C SER A 264 7.53 9.75 -8.86
N LEU A 265 8.53 9.04 -9.40
CA LEU A 265 9.38 9.53 -10.49
C LEU A 265 8.91 8.91 -11.81
N LYS A 266 8.67 9.76 -12.79
CA LYS A 266 8.29 9.37 -14.16
C LYS A 266 9.50 9.52 -15.09
N PHE A 267 9.76 8.48 -15.88
CA PHE A 267 10.78 8.48 -16.92
C PHE A 267 10.13 8.14 -18.24
N ASP A 268 10.23 9.04 -19.20
CA ASP A 268 9.75 8.80 -20.55
C ASP A 268 10.79 8.02 -21.36
N ASN A 269 10.31 7.14 -22.24
CA ASN A 269 11.13 6.37 -23.20
C ASN A 269 12.17 5.40 -22.60
N LEU A 270 12.04 5.00 -21.34
CA LEU A 270 13.06 4.18 -20.66
C LEU A 270 12.87 2.66 -20.86
N GLN A 271 11.68 2.20 -21.26
CA GLN A 271 11.40 0.78 -21.51
C GLN A 271 10.73 0.59 -22.87
N GLU A 272 11.51 0.37 -23.92
CA GLU A 272 11.01 0.17 -25.30
C GLU A 272 10.18 1.37 -25.77
N GLY A 273 10.63 2.60 -25.44
CA GLY A 273 9.90 3.82 -25.78
C GLY A 273 8.68 4.12 -24.89
N ARG A 274 8.43 3.33 -23.84
CA ARG A 274 7.33 3.57 -22.89
C ARG A 274 7.77 4.44 -21.71
N SER A 275 6.80 5.15 -21.15
CA SER A 275 6.95 5.84 -19.87
C SER A 275 6.86 4.85 -18.71
N VAL A 276 7.67 5.06 -17.69
CA VAL A 276 7.66 4.24 -16.47
C VAL A 276 7.62 5.13 -15.24
N VAL A 277 6.77 4.76 -14.27
CA VAL A 277 6.68 5.44 -12.98
C VAL A 277 7.16 4.51 -11.87
N ARG A 278 8.03 5.01 -10.97
CA ARG A 278 8.48 4.27 -9.78
C ARG A 278 8.41 5.14 -8.53
N ASN A 279 8.10 4.51 -7.41
CA ASN A 279 7.97 5.18 -6.13
C ASN A 279 9.25 5.02 -5.32
N TYR A 280 9.70 6.09 -4.68
CA TYR A 280 10.84 6.11 -3.77
C TYR A 280 10.46 6.88 -2.51
N SER A 281 10.59 6.26 -1.33
CA SER A 281 10.38 6.96 -0.06
C SER A 281 11.30 8.17 0.04
N VAL A 282 10.78 9.28 0.55
CA VAL A 282 11.63 10.41 0.94
C VAL A 282 12.40 9.99 2.17
N SER A 283 13.73 9.98 2.10
CA SER A 283 14.63 9.51 3.14
C SER A 283 15.18 10.62 4.02
N SER A 284 14.86 11.89 3.74
CA SER A 284 15.15 13.05 4.60
C SER A 284 13.97 13.42 5.50
N SER A 285 14.22 14.19 6.56
CA SER A 285 13.17 14.84 7.35
C SER A 285 12.32 15.82 6.49
N PRO A 286 11.03 16.05 6.82
CA PRO A 286 10.21 17.11 6.25
C PRO A 286 10.76 18.53 6.48
N GLY A 287 10.26 19.48 5.69
CA GLY A 287 10.56 20.91 5.84
C GLY A 287 11.93 21.36 5.29
N GLN A 288 12.67 20.46 4.64
CA GLN A 288 13.92 20.79 3.95
C GLN A 288 13.65 21.51 2.63
N THR A 289 14.64 22.24 2.10
CA THR A 289 14.59 22.85 0.76
C THR A 289 14.77 21.84 -0.37
N PHE A 290 15.02 20.57 -0.02
CA PHE A 290 15.20 19.45 -0.94
C PHE A 290 14.40 18.23 -0.46
N TYR A 291 14.10 17.31 -1.37
CA TYR A 291 13.79 15.92 -1.02
C TYR A 291 15.02 15.05 -1.20
N ARG A 292 15.33 14.16 -0.25
CA ARG A 292 16.30 13.08 -0.47
C ARG A 292 15.54 11.80 -0.82
N ILE A 293 15.88 11.16 -1.93
CA ILE A 293 15.53 9.76 -2.17
C ILE A 293 16.81 8.92 -2.13
N SER A 294 16.75 7.70 -1.60
CA SER A 294 17.91 6.79 -1.58
C SER A 294 17.55 5.50 -2.30
N VAL A 295 18.24 5.24 -3.41
CA VAL A 295 17.84 4.26 -4.41
C VAL A 295 18.83 3.11 -4.39
N LYS A 296 18.34 1.90 -4.13
CA LYS A 296 19.11 0.67 -4.34
C LYS A 296 19.17 0.33 -5.83
N LYS A 297 20.36 0.04 -6.36
CA LYS A 297 20.54 -0.52 -7.70
C LYS A 297 20.05 -1.97 -7.69
N GLU A 298 19.06 -2.27 -8.53
CA GLU A 298 18.58 -3.64 -8.70
C GLU A 298 19.36 -4.29 -9.85
N SER A 299 20.53 -4.83 -9.56
CA SER A 299 21.44 -5.40 -10.56
C SER A 299 20.95 -6.72 -11.20
N GLY A 300 19.78 -7.23 -10.80
CA GLY A 300 19.26 -8.52 -11.22
C GLY A 300 20.00 -9.71 -10.59
N ASP A 301 19.52 -10.91 -10.89
CA ASP A 301 20.11 -12.17 -10.49
C ASP A 301 19.83 -13.22 -11.58
N VAL A 302 20.80 -13.43 -12.46
CA VAL A 302 20.70 -14.37 -13.60
C VAL A 302 20.41 -15.79 -13.11
N SER A 303 20.93 -16.18 -11.93
CA SER A 303 20.71 -17.52 -11.38
C SER A 303 19.27 -17.75 -10.94
N LYS A 304 18.51 -16.67 -10.72
CA LYS A 304 17.10 -16.70 -10.28
C LYS A 304 16.15 -16.16 -11.34
N ASP A 305 16.61 -15.96 -12.56
CA ASP A 305 15.85 -15.34 -13.65
C ASP A 305 15.24 -13.97 -13.25
N VAL A 306 15.99 -13.22 -12.45
CA VAL A 306 15.60 -11.87 -12.03
C VAL A 306 16.31 -10.86 -12.94
N PRO A 307 15.57 -10.04 -13.72
CA PRO A 307 16.17 -9.06 -14.62
C PRO A 307 16.82 -7.91 -13.85
N VAL A 308 17.72 -7.18 -14.52
CA VAL A 308 18.19 -5.87 -14.07
C VAL A 308 17.01 -4.89 -13.99
N GLY A 309 16.95 -4.12 -12.92
CA GLY A 309 15.96 -3.06 -12.72
C GLY A 309 16.28 -1.85 -13.58
N VAL A 310 15.40 -1.54 -14.53
CA VAL A 310 15.61 -0.49 -15.52
C VAL A 310 15.74 0.90 -14.88
N VAL A 311 14.78 1.30 -14.04
CA VAL A 311 14.75 2.66 -13.46
C VAL A 311 15.87 2.87 -12.43
N SER A 312 16.12 1.88 -11.57
CA SER A 312 17.20 1.99 -10.58
C SER A 312 18.57 2.00 -11.25
N SER A 313 18.78 1.26 -12.34
CA SER A 313 20.02 1.32 -13.10
C SER A 313 20.19 2.67 -13.79
N HIS A 314 19.14 3.18 -14.45
CA HIS A 314 19.18 4.50 -15.07
C HIS A 314 19.52 5.62 -14.09
N LEU A 315 18.91 5.59 -12.88
CA LEU A 315 19.25 6.56 -11.83
C LEU A 315 20.72 6.49 -11.41
N HIS A 316 21.27 5.28 -11.28
CA HIS A 316 22.67 5.11 -10.89
C HIS A 316 23.66 5.48 -12.00
N ASP A 317 23.37 5.07 -13.23
CA ASP A 317 24.34 5.05 -14.34
C ASP A 317 24.26 6.28 -15.23
N ASP A 318 23.07 6.87 -15.41
CA ASP A 318 22.84 7.95 -16.38
C ASP A 318 22.43 9.28 -15.75
N VAL A 319 21.75 9.27 -14.59
CA VAL A 319 21.29 10.50 -13.93
C VAL A 319 22.43 11.15 -13.16
N GLU A 320 22.82 12.36 -13.57
CA GLU A 320 23.89 13.14 -12.96
C GLU A 320 23.37 14.40 -12.25
N VAL A 321 24.23 15.05 -11.45
CA VAL A 321 23.94 16.37 -10.87
C VAL A 321 23.60 17.36 -11.99
N GLY A 322 22.51 18.12 -11.82
CA GLY A 322 21.94 19.00 -12.83
C GLY A 322 20.83 18.36 -13.68
N SER A 323 20.67 17.04 -13.67
CA SER A 323 19.58 16.35 -14.38
C SER A 323 18.22 16.80 -13.88
N ILE A 324 17.24 16.86 -14.78
CA ILE A 324 15.85 17.19 -14.47
C ILE A 324 15.03 15.90 -14.45
N LEU A 325 14.27 15.71 -13.37
CA LEU A 325 13.40 14.56 -13.16
C LEU A 325 11.94 15.02 -13.07
N GLN A 326 11.03 14.23 -13.63
CA GLN A 326 9.59 14.43 -13.51
C GLN A 326 9.08 13.76 -12.22
N VAL A 327 8.64 14.56 -11.26
CA VAL A 327 8.34 14.12 -9.89
C VAL A 327 6.90 14.45 -9.52
N GLY A 328 6.15 13.44 -9.08
CA GLY A 328 4.82 13.60 -8.50
C GLY A 328 4.89 14.07 -7.05
N VAL A 329 3.78 14.59 -6.54
CA VAL A 329 3.67 15.03 -5.14
C VAL A 329 3.97 13.90 -4.13
N PRO A 330 4.51 14.24 -2.94
CA PRO A 330 4.56 13.31 -1.81
C PRO A 330 3.21 12.63 -1.54
N CYS A 331 3.22 11.30 -1.48
CA CYS A 331 2.03 10.49 -1.24
C CYS A 331 2.35 9.30 -0.32
N GLY A 332 1.31 8.66 0.21
CA GLY A 332 1.44 7.46 1.03
C GLY A 332 0.80 7.61 2.40
N HIS A 333 0.48 6.46 3.01
CA HIS A 333 -0.18 6.35 4.32
C HIS A 333 0.68 5.67 5.38
N PHE A 334 1.89 5.23 5.01
CA PHE A 334 2.89 4.79 5.97
C PHE A 334 3.73 6.00 6.39
N TYR A 335 3.34 6.64 7.49
CA TYR A 335 4.09 7.75 8.07
C TYR A 335 3.97 7.76 9.58
N LEU A 336 4.94 8.40 10.25
CA LEU A 336 4.86 8.66 11.68
C LEU A 336 3.80 9.74 11.94
N ASP A 337 2.80 9.44 12.78
CA ASP A 337 1.74 10.39 13.15
C ASP A 337 2.30 11.49 14.07
N THR A 338 2.36 12.72 13.55
CA THR A 338 2.84 13.91 14.25
C THR A 338 1.72 14.70 14.90
N GLU A 339 0.46 14.47 14.53
CA GLU A 339 -0.70 15.18 15.08
C GLU A 339 -1.15 14.57 16.41
N LYS A 340 -1.08 13.24 16.51
CA LYS A 340 -1.42 12.47 17.71
C LYS A 340 -0.28 11.50 18.02
N PRO A 341 0.89 12.02 18.43
CA PRO A 341 2.04 11.17 18.70
C PRO A 341 1.71 10.19 19.82
N SER A 342 2.03 8.91 19.59
CA SER A 342 2.04 7.92 20.66
C SER A 342 3.07 8.34 21.71
N THR A 343 2.86 7.95 22.97
CA THR A 343 3.83 8.13 24.07
C THR A 343 4.66 6.86 24.31
N LYS A 344 4.47 5.83 23.48
CA LYS A 344 5.15 4.54 23.60
C LYS A 344 6.50 4.59 22.90
N PRO A 345 7.48 3.76 23.32
CA PRO A 345 8.71 3.60 22.58
C PRO A 345 8.44 3.25 21.10
N ILE A 346 9.26 3.77 20.21
CA ILE A 346 9.18 3.51 18.77
C ILE A 346 10.28 2.52 18.39
N VAL A 347 9.93 1.52 17.58
CA VAL A 347 10.87 0.53 17.06
C VAL A 347 10.85 0.56 15.54
N PHE A 348 11.97 0.95 14.94
CA PHE A 348 12.18 0.95 13.50
C PHE A 348 12.92 -0.32 13.09
N LEU A 349 12.30 -1.16 12.25
CA LEU A 349 12.92 -2.40 11.74
C LEU A 349 13.03 -2.34 10.21
N SER A 350 14.24 -2.18 9.70
CA SER A 350 14.49 -2.11 8.26
C SER A 350 15.19 -3.35 7.72
N GLY A 351 14.70 -3.88 6.60
CA GLY A 351 15.40 -4.86 5.79
C GLY A 351 15.98 -4.21 4.52
N GLY A 352 17.31 -4.16 4.40
CA GLY A 352 17.98 -3.53 3.26
C GLY A 352 17.54 -2.08 3.04
N VAL A 353 17.20 -1.71 1.80
CA VAL A 353 16.75 -0.34 1.44
C VAL A 353 15.45 0.10 2.13
N GLY A 354 14.73 -0.80 2.83
CA GLY A 354 13.56 -0.43 3.63
C GLY A 354 13.84 0.56 4.77
N PHE A 355 15.11 0.92 5.03
CA PHE A 355 15.46 1.97 5.99
C PHE A 355 14.98 3.35 5.57
N THR A 356 14.75 3.61 4.27
CA THR A 356 14.51 4.95 3.74
C THR A 356 13.36 5.71 4.41
N PRO A 357 12.12 5.17 4.50
CA PRO A 357 11.04 5.87 5.21
C PRO A 357 11.33 6.00 6.71
N LEU A 358 11.99 5.00 7.32
CA LEU A 358 12.26 4.98 8.75
C LEU A 358 13.32 6.02 9.13
N LEU A 359 14.29 6.27 8.24
CA LEU A 359 15.29 7.32 8.43
C LEU A 359 14.64 8.71 8.40
N SER A 360 13.68 8.95 7.52
CA SER A 360 12.90 10.20 7.52
C SER A 360 12.16 10.41 8.84
N MET A 361 11.55 9.34 9.39
CA MET A 361 10.89 9.37 10.70
C MET A 361 11.88 9.65 11.84
N LEU A 362 13.05 8.99 11.82
CA LEU A 362 14.09 9.20 12.82
C LEU A 362 14.62 10.64 12.78
N GLU A 363 14.95 11.17 11.60
CA GLU A 363 15.47 12.54 11.48
C GLU A 363 14.44 13.58 11.94
N LEU A 364 13.14 13.38 11.70
CA LEU A 364 12.09 14.24 12.27
C LEU A 364 12.05 14.12 13.79
N LEU A 365 12.09 12.91 14.33
CA LEU A 365 12.04 12.68 15.78
C LEU A 365 13.22 13.33 16.49
N VAL A 366 14.42 13.33 15.88
CA VAL A 366 15.61 13.99 16.44
C VAL A 366 15.46 15.50 16.39
N ALA A 367 15.04 16.05 15.23
CA ALA A 367 14.89 17.49 15.04
C ALA A 367 13.73 18.12 15.83
N SER A 368 12.72 17.34 16.22
CA SER A 368 11.54 17.87 16.94
C SER A 368 11.90 18.46 18.31
N GLU A 369 11.13 19.41 18.80
CA GLU A 369 11.26 19.89 20.18
C GLU A 369 10.30 19.12 21.11
N GLY A 370 10.63 19.02 22.40
CA GLY A 370 9.75 18.43 23.41
C GLY A 370 10.20 17.06 23.94
N LYS A 371 9.29 16.40 24.67
CA LYS A 371 9.59 15.15 25.37
C LYS A 371 9.88 14.04 24.36
N LYS A 372 11.08 13.48 24.45
CA LYS A 372 11.51 12.35 23.62
C LYS A 372 11.07 11.04 24.25
N GLN A 373 10.53 10.15 23.43
CA GLN A 373 10.29 8.76 23.80
C GLN A 373 11.43 7.89 23.27
N PRO A 374 11.71 6.73 23.91
CA PRO A 374 12.77 5.87 23.44
C PRO A 374 12.53 5.42 22.00
N VAL A 375 13.59 5.44 21.19
CA VAL A 375 13.59 4.99 19.79
C VAL A 375 14.65 3.91 19.66
N VAL A 376 14.27 2.76 19.09
CA VAL A 376 15.20 1.68 18.76
C VAL A 376 15.22 1.52 17.25
N PHE A 377 16.36 1.79 16.62
CA PHE A 377 16.55 1.71 15.17
C PHE A 377 17.38 0.49 14.80
N VAL A 378 16.77 -0.49 14.12
CA VAL A 378 17.43 -1.74 13.73
C VAL A 378 17.56 -1.85 12.21
N GLN A 379 18.79 -1.98 11.73
CA GLN A 379 19.11 -2.24 10.33
C GLN A 379 19.51 -3.70 10.11
N PHE A 380 18.75 -4.41 9.28
CA PHE A 380 19.11 -5.72 8.76
C PHE A 380 19.75 -5.56 7.37
N ALA A 381 21.02 -5.92 7.26
CA ALA A 381 21.80 -5.83 6.02
C ALA A 381 22.47 -7.18 5.72
N ARG A 382 22.88 -7.39 4.46
CA ARG A 382 23.60 -8.64 4.08
C ARG A 382 25.06 -8.63 4.53
N SER A 383 25.67 -7.45 4.52
CA SER A 383 27.06 -7.23 4.88
C SER A 383 27.29 -5.73 5.17
N PRO A 384 28.41 -5.35 5.80
CA PRO A 384 28.73 -3.94 6.07
C PRO A 384 28.77 -3.07 4.83
N GLU A 385 29.26 -3.58 3.70
CA GLU A 385 29.48 -2.82 2.46
C GLU A 385 28.17 -2.35 1.81
N VAL A 386 27.06 -3.02 2.12
CA VAL A 386 25.72 -2.67 1.62
C VAL A 386 24.86 -1.94 2.65
N ARG A 387 25.38 -1.72 3.88
CA ARG A 387 24.70 -0.96 4.94
C ARG A 387 24.79 0.55 4.66
N ALA A 388 23.78 1.09 3.99
CA ALA A 388 23.67 2.52 3.76
C ALA A 388 23.28 3.28 5.05
N PHE A 389 23.82 4.50 5.22
CA PHE A 389 23.56 5.39 6.36
C PHE A 389 23.95 4.85 7.75
N GLY A 390 24.78 3.80 7.85
CA GLY A 390 25.19 3.24 9.13
C GLY A 390 25.84 4.28 10.05
N GLU A 391 26.86 4.97 9.56
CA GLU A 391 27.59 6.00 10.32
C GLU A 391 26.69 7.18 10.73
N HIS A 392 25.72 7.56 9.88
CA HIS A 392 24.78 8.64 10.17
C HIS A 392 23.84 8.28 11.32
N VAL A 393 23.27 7.07 11.30
CA VAL A 393 22.43 6.57 12.39
C VAL A 393 23.22 6.40 13.68
N GLU A 394 24.47 5.95 13.59
CA GLU A 394 25.39 5.87 14.74
C GLU A 394 25.70 7.25 15.34
N SER A 395 25.90 8.29 14.50
CA SER A 395 26.08 9.67 14.97
C SER A 395 24.83 10.17 15.69
N ILE A 396 23.65 9.95 15.11
CA ILE A 396 22.37 10.30 15.74
C ILE A 396 22.26 9.66 17.13
N ALA A 397 22.53 8.35 17.25
CA ALA A 397 22.43 7.64 18.52
C ALA A 397 23.44 8.15 19.56
N LYS A 398 24.65 8.54 19.16
CA LYS A 398 25.67 9.14 20.05
C LYS A 398 25.27 10.53 20.56
N GLU A 399 24.57 11.30 19.74
CA GLU A 399 24.14 12.66 20.05
C GLU A 399 22.80 12.71 20.80
N ASN A 400 22.06 11.60 20.86
CA ASN A 400 20.70 11.55 21.37
C ASN A 400 20.48 10.32 22.27
N ASP A 401 20.54 10.49 23.59
CA ASP A 401 20.41 9.41 24.58
C ASP A 401 19.08 8.61 24.51
N PHE A 402 18.05 9.16 23.86
CA PHE A 402 16.77 8.47 23.66
C PHE A 402 16.75 7.55 22.44
N VAL A 403 17.81 7.53 21.62
CA VAL A 403 17.94 6.70 20.43
C VAL A 403 18.98 5.61 20.68
N SER A 404 18.60 4.35 20.50
CA SER A 404 19.54 3.25 20.33
C SER A 404 19.53 2.74 18.90
N GLU A 405 20.69 2.32 18.41
CA GLU A 405 20.82 1.71 17.09
C GLU A 405 21.42 0.31 17.19
N HIS A 406 20.98 -0.57 16.30
CA HIS A 406 21.49 -1.92 16.18
C HIS A 406 21.58 -2.33 14.72
N THR A 407 22.60 -3.14 14.41
CA THR A 407 22.76 -3.72 13.09
C THR A 407 22.90 -5.22 13.16
N VAL A 408 22.18 -5.89 12.26
CA VAL A 408 22.15 -7.34 12.17
C VAL A 408 22.54 -7.76 10.77
N TYR A 409 23.64 -8.51 10.66
CA TYR A 409 24.06 -9.18 9.44
C TYR A 409 23.51 -10.61 9.43
N GLY A 410 22.21 -10.73 9.20
CA GLY A 410 21.52 -12.01 9.32
C GLY A 410 20.01 -11.90 9.13
N MET A 411 19.32 -13.02 9.40
CA MET A 411 17.87 -13.06 9.36
C MET A 411 17.28 -12.45 10.64
N PHE A 412 16.06 -11.94 10.52
CA PHE A 412 15.29 -11.46 11.66
C PHE A 412 15.04 -12.60 12.67
N ASP A 413 15.36 -12.33 13.93
CA ASP A 413 15.03 -13.16 15.08
C ASP A 413 14.45 -12.27 16.18
N ILE A 414 13.22 -12.59 16.61
CA ILE A 414 12.49 -11.81 17.59
C ILE A 414 13.15 -11.82 18.97
N HIS A 415 13.93 -12.84 19.32
CA HIS A 415 14.64 -12.92 20.60
C HIS A 415 15.72 -11.83 20.75
N GLN A 416 16.27 -11.34 19.64
CA GLN A 416 17.22 -10.23 19.66
C GLN A 416 16.58 -8.94 20.18
N LEU A 417 15.30 -8.71 19.84
CA LEU A 417 14.56 -7.54 20.28
C LEU A 417 14.32 -7.54 21.80
N GLU A 418 14.22 -8.71 22.44
CA GLU A 418 14.01 -8.79 23.90
C GLU A 418 15.15 -8.13 24.69
N ASN A 419 16.35 -8.07 24.11
CA ASN A 419 17.52 -7.46 24.74
C ASN A 419 17.61 -5.94 24.54
N TRP A 420 16.91 -5.41 23.54
CA TRP A 420 17.02 -4.01 23.13
C TRP A 420 15.82 -3.16 23.52
N LEU A 421 14.65 -3.80 23.68
CA LEU A 421 13.41 -3.10 23.93
C LEU A 421 13.16 -2.92 25.43
N PRO A 422 12.71 -1.73 25.86
CA PRO A 422 12.34 -1.50 27.25
C PRO A 422 11.06 -2.26 27.65
N SER A 423 10.20 -2.58 26.68
CA SER A 423 8.99 -3.39 26.85
C SER A 423 8.50 -3.93 25.50
N LYS A 424 7.47 -4.77 25.48
CA LYS A 424 6.81 -5.22 24.25
C LYS A 424 5.68 -4.28 23.79
N ASP A 425 5.29 -3.29 24.61
CA ASP A 425 4.26 -2.31 24.28
C ASP A 425 4.91 -1.10 23.59
N CYS A 426 5.12 -1.22 22.29
CA CYS A 426 5.85 -0.25 21.46
C CYS A 426 5.11 -0.02 20.14
N GLU A 427 5.34 1.14 19.51
CA GLU A 427 4.93 1.33 18.11
C GLU A 427 6.02 0.75 17.19
N PHE A 428 5.68 -0.26 16.41
CA PHE A 428 6.60 -0.91 15.47
C PHE A 428 6.36 -0.38 14.06
N TYR A 429 7.41 0.16 13.44
CA TYR A 429 7.42 0.60 12.06
C TYR A 429 8.46 -0.23 11.31
N PHE A 430 8.04 -0.96 10.29
CA PHE A 430 8.94 -1.85 9.59
C PHE A 430 8.73 -1.85 8.07
N CYS A 431 9.84 -2.01 7.34
CA CYS A 431 9.83 -2.01 5.88
C CYS A 431 11.03 -2.81 5.35
N GLY A 432 10.82 -3.58 4.29
CA GLY A 432 11.85 -4.45 3.72
C GLY A 432 11.31 -5.48 2.73
N PRO A 433 12.13 -6.47 2.35
CA PRO A 433 11.73 -7.53 1.43
C PRO A 433 10.59 -8.40 1.99
N ALA A 434 9.79 -8.99 1.11
CA ALA A 434 8.63 -9.83 1.48
C ALA A 434 8.90 -10.83 2.62
N GLY A 435 9.98 -11.62 2.52
CA GLY A 435 10.31 -12.62 3.54
C GLY A 435 10.64 -12.00 4.91
N PHE A 436 11.27 -10.82 4.93
CA PHE A 436 11.52 -10.06 6.15
C PHE A 436 10.21 -9.54 6.75
N MET A 437 9.35 -8.94 5.91
CA MET A 437 8.05 -8.41 6.36
C MET A 437 7.18 -9.51 6.99
N THR A 438 7.06 -10.67 6.32
CA THR A 438 6.31 -11.81 6.84
C THR A 438 6.88 -12.32 8.16
N ALA A 439 8.21 -12.42 8.29
CA ALA A 439 8.85 -12.86 9.52
C ALA A 439 8.57 -11.90 10.68
N VAL A 440 8.84 -10.60 10.49
CA VAL A 440 8.61 -9.56 11.51
C VAL A 440 7.15 -9.53 11.94
N PHE A 441 6.22 -9.44 10.99
CA PHE A 441 4.80 -9.37 11.32
C PHE A 441 4.32 -10.63 12.03
N LYS A 442 4.70 -11.82 11.55
CA LYS A 442 4.28 -13.08 12.19
C LYS A 442 4.78 -13.15 13.63
N SER A 443 6.04 -12.81 13.88
CA SER A 443 6.58 -12.90 15.23
C SER A 443 5.99 -11.83 16.16
N LEU A 444 5.84 -10.58 15.71
CA LEU A 444 5.22 -9.54 16.52
C LEU A 444 3.73 -9.82 16.80
N SER A 445 2.96 -10.20 15.79
CA SER A 445 1.50 -10.41 15.92
C SER A 445 1.12 -11.74 16.55
N LYS A 446 1.78 -12.86 16.20
CA LYS A 446 1.39 -14.20 16.65
C LYS A 446 2.14 -14.63 17.90
N GLU A 447 3.43 -14.32 17.99
CA GLU A 447 4.27 -14.76 19.13
C GLU A 447 4.18 -13.76 20.28
N TRP A 448 4.38 -12.46 20.01
CA TRP A 448 4.30 -11.43 21.05
C TRP A 448 2.90 -10.84 21.25
N LYS A 449 1.96 -11.13 20.35
CA LYS A 449 0.58 -10.65 20.41
C LYS A 449 0.49 -9.12 20.46
N VAL A 450 1.40 -8.44 19.76
CA VAL A 450 1.37 -6.99 19.62
C VAL A 450 0.06 -6.59 18.92
N PRO A 451 -0.71 -5.64 19.47
CA PRO A 451 -1.95 -5.19 18.84
C PRO A 451 -1.73 -4.66 17.42
N ALA A 452 -2.62 -4.98 16.49
CA ALA A 452 -2.51 -4.54 15.10
C ALA A 452 -2.37 -3.01 14.94
N ALA A 453 -2.97 -2.24 15.85
CA ALA A 453 -2.86 -0.78 15.86
C ALA A 453 -1.45 -0.24 16.14
N GLN A 454 -0.54 -1.09 16.61
CA GLN A 454 0.87 -0.78 16.90
C GLN A 454 1.83 -1.33 15.82
N LEU A 455 1.30 -2.00 14.79
CA LEU A 455 2.09 -2.59 13.71
C LEU A 455 1.91 -1.77 12.43
N HIS A 456 2.90 -0.95 12.11
CA HIS A 456 2.90 -0.06 10.96
C HIS A 456 3.92 -0.57 9.94
N TYR A 457 3.51 -0.70 8.68
CA TYR A 457 4.42 -1.21 7.65
C TYR A 457 4.05 -0.77 6.23
N GLU A 458 5.05 -0.82 5.34
CA GLU A 458 4.93 -0.50 3.91
C GLU A 458 5.69 -1.54 3.07
N TYR A 459 5.17 -1.83 1.87
CA TYR A 459 5.80 -2.75 0.92
C TYR A 459 6.37 -2.00 -0.28
N PHE A 460 7.59 -2.36 -0.67
CA PHE A 460 8.16 -1.91 -1.94
C PHE A 460 7.76 -2.88 -3.06
N GLY A 461 6.50 -2.78 -3.49
CA GLY A 461 5.91 -3.65 -4.52
C GLY A 461 4.39 -3.78 -4.34
N PRO A 462 3.72 -4.73 -5.04
CA PRO A 462 2.33 -5.05 -4.77
C PRO A 462 2.18 -5.52 -3.32
N THR A 463 1.12 -5.08 -2.66
CA THR A 463 0.77 -5.54 -1.31
C THR A 463 0.69 -7.07 -1.28
N GLN A 464 1.24 -7.67 -0.24
CA GLN A 464 1.19 -9.12 -0.03
C GLN A 464 0.25 -9.45 1.13
N ASN A 465 -0.41 -10.60 1.06
CA ASN A 465 -1.14 -11.14 2.20
C ASN A 465 -0.10 -11.66 3.22
N ILE A 466 0.06 -10.91 4.31
CA ILE A 466 1.05 -11.19 5.35
C ILE A 466 0.58 -12.26 6.35
N ASP A 467 -0.71 -12.60 6.32
CA ASP A 467 -1.36 -13.55 7.22
C ASP A 467 -1.32 -15.00 6.74
N ALA A 468 -0.95 -15.21 5.46
CA ALA A 468 -1.04 -16.48 4.73
C ALA A 468 -0.17 -17.62 5.29
#